data_AF-A0A920J134-F1
#
_entry.id   AF-A0A920J134-F1
#
_cell.length_a   1.000
_cell.length_b   1.000
_cell.length_c   1.000
_cell.angle_alpha   90.00
_cell.angle_beta   90.00
_cell.angle_gamma   90.00
#
_symmetry.space_group_name_H-M   'P 1'
#
loop_
_entity.id
_entity.type
_entity.pdbx_description
1 polymer ?
#
loop_
_entity_poly.entity_id
_entity_poly.type
_entity_poly.pdbx_seq_one_letter_code
_entity_poly.pdbx_strand_id
1 'polypeptide(L)'
;MTWRSTIHMFFQEYGMHTIANLKLLTGDPDPMPLIYMFFSLWGFAQLIFCAVCWVIIFRYKSLIPLMYLLWILEWGIRTFLYPVMSGDLTASIIYSDGVTPGAVGAPYVTVLLLIFFYFP
;
A
#
# COMPACT_ATOMS: atom_id res chain seq x y z
N MET A 1 2.32 -4.96 6.90
CA MET A 1 2.10 -4.96 5.44
C MET A 1 1.97 -6.35 4.84
N THR A 2 2.71 -7.36 5.31
CA THR A 2 2.71 -8.72 4.75
C THR A 2 1.31 -9.28 4.44
N TRP A 3 0.39 -9.30 5.42
CA TRP A 3 -0.96 -9.83 5.22
C TRP A 3 -1.74 -9.08 4.13
N ARG A 4 -1.73 -7.75 4.16
CA ARG A 4 -2.37 -6.91 3.13
C ARG A 4 -1.81 -7.21 1.74
N SER A 5 -0.51 -7.39 1.63
CA SER A 5 0.14 -7.72 0.35
C SER A 5 -0.22 -9.11 -0.17
N THR A 6 -0.44 -10.08 0.71
CA THR A 6 -1.00 -11.39 0.36
C THR A 6 -2.41 -11.27 -0.23
N ILE A 7 -3.28 -10.46 0.40
CA ILE A 7 -4.61 -10.18 -0.14
C ILE A 7 -4.52 -9.50 -1.50
N HIS A 8 -3.65 -8.50 -1.66
CA HIS A 8 -3.47 -7.83 -2.96
C HIS A 8 -3.00 -8.78 -4.06
N MET A 9 -2.11 -9.73 -3.76
CA MET A 9 -1.57 -10.66 -4.75
C MET A 9 -2.58 -11.74 -5.18
N PHE A 10 -3.30 -12.34 -4.22
CA PHE A 10 -4.11 -13.55 -4.48
C PHE A 10 -5.62 -13.30 -4.46
N PHE A 11 -6.05 -12.19 -3.86
CA PHE A 11 -7.46 -11.85 -3.64
C PHE A 11 -7.71 -10.39 -4.03
N GLN A 12 -7.18 -9.98 -5.19
CA GLN A 12 -7.18 -8.60 -5.67
C GLN A 12 -8.59 -7.98 -5.74
N GLU A 13 -9.60 -8.74 -6.19
CA GLU A 13 -10.98 -8.24 -6.28
C GLU A 13 -11.54 -7.90 -4.90
N TYR A 14 -11.35 -8.82 -3.94
CA TYR A 14 -11.77 -8.63 -2.55
C TYR A 14 -11.03 -7.46 -1.90
N GLY A 15 -9.71 -7.39 -2.09
CA GLY A 15 -8.89 -6.30 -1.57
C GLY A 15 -9.29 -4.92 -2.14
N MET A 16 -9.67 -4.88 -3.42
CA MET A 16 -10.06 -3.65 -4.10
C MET A 16 -11.46 -3.18 -3.71
N HIS A 17 -12.47 -4.05 -3.81
CA HIS A 17 -13.86 -3.66 -3.64
C HIS A 17 -14.30 -3.68 -2.18
N THR A 18 -13.94 -4.73 -1.44
CA THR A 18 -14.42 -4.92 -0.06
C THR A 18 -13.57 -4.20 0.98
N ILE A 19 -12.25 -4.09 0.76
CA ILE A 19 -11.34 -3.44 1.73
C ILE A 19 -11.06 -1.99 1.34
N ALA A 20 -10.74 -1.73 0.07
CA ALA A 20 -10.38 -0.40 -0.39
C ALA A 20 -11.59 0.44 -0.85
N ASN A 21 -12.80 -0.11 -0.84
CA ASN A 21 -14.05 0.56 -1.24
C ASN A 21 -14.05 1.08 -2.69
N LEU A 22 -13.17 0.58 -3.57
CA LEU A 22 -13.11 1.03 -4.95
C LEU A 22 -14.29 0.44 -5.75
N LYS A 23 -14.88 1.26 -6.64
CA LYS A 23 -16.00 0.85 -7.48
C LYS A 23 -15.57 -0.09 -8.60
N LEU A 24 -16.50 -0.93 -9.05
CA LEU A 24 -16.34 -1.65 -10.30
C LEU A 24 -16.35 -0.63 -11.46
N LEU A 25 -15.37 -0.70 -12.35
CA LEU A 25 -15.32 0.12 -13.55
C LEU A 25 -15.91 -0.65 -14.72
N THR A 26 -16.71 0.03 -15.54
CA THR A 26 -17.33 -0.55 -16.74
C THR A 26 -16.74 0.09 -17.99
N GLY A 27 -16.42 -0.71 -19.00
CA GLY A 27 -15.90 -0.25 -20.28
C GLY A 27 -15.92 -1.37 -21.31
N ASP A 28 -15.62 -1.02 -22.57
CA ASP A 28 -15.41 -1.99 -23.65
C ASP A 28 -14.05 -1.72 -24.33
N PRO A 29 -13.07 -2.64 -24.22
CA PRO A 29 -13.14 -3.91 -23.47
C PRO A 29 -13.27 -3.70 -21.95
N ASP A 30 -13.71 -4.74 -21.23
CA ASP A 30 -13.80 -4.73 -19.77
C ASP A 30 -12.42 -4.38 -19.14
N PRO A 31 -12.31 -3.25 -18.41
CA PRO A 31 -11.04 -2.83 -17.84
C PRO A 31 -10.61 -3.65 -16.61
N MET A 32 -11.54 -4.32 -15.93
CA MET A 32 -11.28 -4.91 -14.62
C MET A 32 -10.19 -5.99 -14.60
N PRO A 33 -10.14 -6.95 -15.55
CA PRO A 33 -9.08 -7.96 -15.57
C PRO A 33 -7.66 -7.37 -15.58
N LEU A 34 -7.46 -6.27 -16.32
CA LEU A 34 -6.16 -5.59 -16.39
C LEU A 34 -5.81 -4.91 -15.08
N ILE A 35 -6.77 -4.22 -14.46
CA ILE A 35 -6.57 -3.52 -13.19
C ILE A 35 -6.29 -4.52 -12.06
N TYR A 36 -7.01 -5.64 -12.02
CA TYR A 36 -6.76 -6.74 -11.11
C TYR A 36 -5.35 -7.31 -11.25
N MET A 37 -4.86 -7.49 -12.48
CA MET A 37 -3.49 -7.93 -12.72
C MET A 37 -2.46 -6.93 -12.14
N PHE A 38 -2.63 -5.62 -12.36
CA PHE A 38 -1.72 -4.61 -11.77
C PHE A 38 -1.76 -4.60 -10.25
N PHE A 39 -2.94 -4.78 -9.66
CA PHE A 39 -3.10 -4.85 -8.22
C PHE A 39 -2.41 -6.10 -7.63
N SER A 40 -2.52 -7.24 -8.34
CA SER A 40 -1.81 -8.47 -8.00
C SER A 40 -0.30 -8.31 -8.08
N LEU A 41 0.21 -7.70 -9.17
CA LEU A 41 1.62 -7.38 -9.34
C LEU A 41 2.15 -6.45 -8.23
N TRP A 42 1.34 -5.46 -7.83
CA TRP A 42 1.68 -4.58 -6.71
C TRP A 42 1.78 -5.35 -5.39
N GLY A 43 0.83 -6.25 -5.11
CA GLY A 43 0.88 -7.15 -3.96
C GLY A 43 2.13 -8.03 -3.95
N PHE A 44 2.47 -8.61 -5.11
CA PHE A 44 3.67 -9.44 -5.27
C PHE A 44 4.96 -8.65 -4.98
N ALA A 45 5.14 -7.47 -5.58
CA ALA A 45 6.30 -6.62 -5.33
C ALA A 45 6.43 -6.26 -3.84
N GLN A 46 5.31 -5.96 -3.17
CA GLN A 46 5.31 -5.65 -1.75
C GLN A 46 5.61 -6.88 -0.88
N LEU A 47 5.21 -8.09 -1.28
CA LEU A 47 5.58 -9.32 -0.58
C LEU A 47 7.08 -9.61 -0.65
N ILE A 48 7.72 -9.38 -1.81
CA ILE A 48 9.18 -9.49 -1.93
C ILE A 48 9.85 -8.53 -0.95
N PHE A 49 9.41 -7.27 -0.91
CA PHE A 49 9.93 -6.28 0.02
C PHE A 49 9.71 -6.68 1.49
N CYS A 50 8.53 -7.21 1.83
CA CYS A 50 8.25 -7.72 3.17
C CYS A 50 9.14 -8.92 3.52
N ALA A 51 9.43 -9.82 2.58
CA ALA A 51 10.32 -10.96 2.81
C ALA A 51 11.74 -10.49 3.16
N VAL A 52 12.25 -9.48 2.45
CA VAL A 52 13.54 -8.83 2.79
C VAL A 52 13.49 -8.22 4.19
N CYS A 53 12.41 -7.52 4.55
CA CYS A 53 12.24 -6.95 5.90
C CYS A 53 12.26 -8.04 6.99
N TRP A 54 11.58 -9.17 6.78
CA TRP A 54 11.62 -10.29 7.72
C TRP A 54 13.03 -10.86 7.89
N VAL A 55 13.79 -11.01 6.81
CA VAL A 55 15.19 -11.44 6.86
C VAL A 55 16.06 -10.45 7.66
N ILE A 56 15.84 -9.14 7.49
CA ILE A 56 16.54 -8.09 8.27
C ILE A 56 16.24 -8.24 9.76
N ILE A 57 14.96 -8.37 10.14
CA ILE A 57 14.52 -8.50 11.54
C ILE A 57 15.15 -9.72 12.22
N PHE A 58 15.18 -10.87 11.55
CA PHE A 58 15.68 -12.10 12.14
C PHE A 58 17.20 -12.24 12.12
N ARG A 59 17.87 -11.81 11.03
CA ARG A 59 19.27 -12.16 10.77
C ARG A 59 20.23 -10.98 10.62
N TYR A 60 19.75 -9.84 10.13
CA TYR A 60 20.60 -8.68 9.79
C TYR A 60 20.13 -7.42 10.53
N LYS A 61 20.05 -7.51 11.87
CA LYS A 61 19.52 -6.43 12.72
C LYS A 61 20.24 -5.09 12.57
N SER A 62 21.50 -5.08 12.14
CA SER A 62 22.23 -3.85 11.81
C SER A 62 21.63 -3.06 10.64
N LEU A 63 20.80 -3.68 9.80
CA LEU A 63 20.08 -3.04 8.68
C LEU A 63 18.69 -2.53 9.06
N ILE A 64 18.27 -2.67 10.32
CA ILE A 64 16.97 -2.15 10.80
C ILE A 64 16.81 -0.63 10.54
N PRO A 65 17.83 0.23 10.74
CA PRO A 65 17.70 1.65 10.40
C PRO A 65 17.39 1.88 8.90
N LEU A 66 18.04 1.12 8.01
CA LEU A 66 17.75 1.18 6.57
C LEU A 66 16.33 0.71 6.25
N MET A 67 15.85 -0.35 6.93
CA MET A 67 14.47 -0.82 6.79
C MET A 67 13.46 0.28 7.14
N TYR A 68 13.68 1.02 8.24
CA TYR A 68 12.84 2.16 8.59
C TYR A 68 12.89 3.28 7.55
N LEU A 69 14.06 3.64 7.04
CA LEU A 69 14.18 4.65 5.98
C LEU A 69 13.36 4.29 4.73
N LEU A 70 13.41 3.03 4.30
CA LEU A 70 12.64 2.56 3.15
C LEU A 70 11.13 2.62 3.41
N TRP A 71 10.69 2.27 4.62
CA TRP A 71 9.28 2.40 5.00
C TRP A 71 8.82 3.86 5.13
N ILE A 72 9.65 4.74 5.71
CA ILE A 72 9.37 6.18 5.78
C ILE A 72 9.23 6.76 4.38
N LEU A 73 10.09 6.35 3.44
CA LEU A 73 10.00 6.79 2.05
C LEU A 73 8.68 6.32 1.42
N GLU A 74 8.31 5.05 1.56
CA GLU A 74 7.08 4.52 0.96
C GLU A 74 5.81 5.16 1.56
N TRP A 75 5.69 5.21 2.89
CA TRP A 75 4.54 5.79 3.58
C TRP A 75 4.51 7.33 3.50
N GLY A 76 5.67 7.96 3.51
CA GLY A 76 5.82 9.40 3.35
C GLY A 76 5.41 9.86 1.95
N ILE A 77 5.89 9.18 0.90
CA ILE A 77 5.47 9.46 -0.48
C ILE A 77 3.96 9.27 -0.64
N ARG A 78 3.39 8.20 -0.07
CA ARG A 78 1.94 7.95 -0.06
C ARG A 78 1.17 9.07 0.63
N THR A 79 1.70 9.61 1.73
CA THR A 79 1.03 10.64 2.54
C THR A 79 1.13 12.03 1.92
N PHE A 80 2.31 12.40 1.40
CA PHE A 80 2.59 13.79 1.02
C PHE A 80 2.58 14.01 -0.49
N LEU A 81 3.11 13.07 -1.27
CA LEU A 81 3.37 13.28 -2.70
C LEU A 81 2.20 12.83 -3.58
N TYR A 82 1.65 11.64 -3.33
CA TYR A 82 0.57 11.09 -4.14
C TYR A 82 -0.70 11.97 -4.17
N PRO A 83 -1.18 12.52 -3.05
CA PRO A 83 -2.35 13.41 -3.07
C PRO A 83 -2.12 14.66 -3.93
N VAL A 84 -0.88 15.15 -4.02
CA VAL A 84 -0.50 16.32 -4.83
C VAL A 84 -0.39 15.95 -6.31
N MET A 85 0.18 14.79 -6.64
CA MET A 85 0.40 14.37 -8.02
C MET A 85 -0.86 13.87 -8.73
N SER A 86 -1.71 13.13 -8.02
CA SER A 86 -2.81 12.37 -8.62
C SER A 86 -4.19 12.90 -8.25
N GLY A 87 -4.26 13.85 -7.31
CA GLY A 87 -5.48 14.11 -6.56
C GLY A 87 -5.88 12.92 -5.68
N ASP A 88 -6.82 13.12 -4.76
CA ASP A 88 -7.36 12.03 -3.96
C ASP A 88 -8.45 11.27 -4.73
N LEU A 89 -8.03 10.48 -5.73
CA LEU A 89 -8.92 9.60 -6.49
C LEU A 89 -9.61 8.57 -5.60
N THR A 90 -8.99 8.20 -4.48
CA THR A 90 -9.57 7.29 -3.48
C THR A 90 -10.69 7.91 -2.65
N ALA A 91 -10.75 9.24 -2.56
CA ALA A 91 -11.86 9.98 -1.98
C ALA A 91 -12.90 10.43 -3.02
N SER A 92 -12.67 10.16 -4.30
CA SER A 92 -13.62 10.51 -5.36
C SER A 92 -14.84 9.58 -5.32
N ILE A 93 -16.04 10.18 -5.21
CA ILE A 93 -17.32 9.45 -5.26
C ILE A 93 -17.54 8.73 -6.60
N ILE A 94 -16.78 9.09 -7.64
CA ILE A 94 -16.85 8.46 -8.97
C ILE A 94 -16.14 7.10 -8.94
N TYR A 95 -15.05 6.98 -8.18
CA TYR A 95 -14.17 5.82 -8.16
C TYR A 95 -14.25 5.01 -6.86
N SER A 96 -14.91 5.53 -5.82
CA SER A 96 -14.97 4.90 -4.51
C SER A 96 -16.35 5.06 -3.84
N ASP A 97 -16.76 4.05 -3.09
CA ASP A 97 -17.96 4.04 -2.22
C ASP A 97 -17.64 4.42 -0.77
N GLY A 98 -16.37 4.60 -0.44
CA GLY A 98 -15.92 4.93 0.90
C GLY A 98 -14.46 5.34 0.95
N VAL A 99 -13.98 5.74 2.12
CA VAL A 99 -12.58 6.12 2.26
C VAL A 99 -11.71 4.87 2.31
N THR A 100 -10.67 4.80 1.49
CA THR A 100 -9.70 3.70 1.52
C THR A 100 -8.95 3.69 2.86
N PRO A 101 -8.97 2.61 3.65
CA PRO A 101 -8.30 2.56 4.96
C PRO A 101 -6.80 2.88 4.89
N GLY A 102 -6.15 2.48 3.79
CA GLY A 102 -4.74 2.77 3.55
C GLY A 102 -4.43 4.25 3.31
N ALA A 103 -5.40 5.07 2.87
CA ALA A 103 -5.24 6.52 2.76
C ALA A 103 -5.38 7.19 4.14
N VAL A 104 -6.39 6.78 4.92
CA VAL A 104 -6.60 7.28 6.29
C VAL A 104 -5.45 6.91 7.22
N GLY A 105 -4.95 5.68 7.12
CA GLY A 105 -3.88 5.17 7.98
C GLY A 105 -2.50 5.75 7.66
N ALA A 106 -2.27 6.26 6.44
CA ALA A 106 -0.94 6.62 5.98
C ALA A 106 -0.21 7.71 6.81
N PRO A 107 -0.88 8.81 7.22
CA PRO A 107 -0.26 9.82 8.07
C PRO A 107 0.20 9.25 9.42
N TYR A 108 -0.64 8.42 10.05
CA TYR A 108 -0.34 7.82 11.35
C TYR A 108 0.85 6.86 11.28
N VAL A 109 0.88 5.99 10.25
CA VAL A 109 1.99 5.06 10.03
C VAL A 109 3.28 5.82 9.77
N THR A 110 3.24 6.89 8.96
CA THR A 110 4.41 7.73 8.68
C THR A 110 4.98 8.34 9.96
N VAL A 111 4.14 8.92 10.82
CA VAL A 111 4.57 9.51 12.09
C VAL A 111 5.17 8.46 13.02
N LEU A 112 4.52 7.30 13.16
CA LEU A 112 5.04 6.20 13.98
C LEU A 112 6.41 5.71 13.49
N LEU A 113 6.59 5.59 12.18
CA LEU A 113 7.88 5.20 11.60
C LEU A 113 8.98 6.23 11.87
N LEU A 114 8.67 7.53 11.82
CA LEU A 114 9.62 8.59 12.17
C LEU A 114 10.02 8.51 13.66
N ILE A 115 9.05 8.25 14.55
CA ILE A 115 9.31 8.05 15.99
C ILE A 115 10.24 6.85 16.20
N PHE A 116 9.91 5.68 15.63
CA PHE A 116 10.73 4.48 15.78
C PHE A 116 12.11 4.59 15.14
N PHE A 117 12.24 5.37 14.07
CA PHE A 117 13.54 5.63 13.47
C PHE A 117 14.43 6.49 14.36
N TYR A 118 13.86 7.50 15.03
CA TYR A 118 14.61 8.40 15.91
C TYR A 118 14.88 7.80 17.30
N PHE A 119 13.98 6.94 17.79
CA PHE A 119 14.11 6.20 19.06
C PHE A 119 14.21 4.69 18.79
N PRO A 120 15.37 4.20 18.32
CA PRO A 120 15.58 2.80 17.93
C PRO A 120 15.56 1.82 19.11
#